data_AF-A0A2H9N9X0-F1
#
_entry.id   AF-A0A2H9N9X0-F1
#
_cell.length_a   1.000
_cell.length_b   1.000
_cell.length_c   1.000
_cell.angle_alpha   90.00
_cell.angle_beta   90.00
_cell.angle_gamma   90.00
#
_symmetry.space_group_name_H-M   'P 1'
#
loop_
_entity.id
_entity.type
_entity.pdbx_description
1 polymer ?
#
loop_
_entity_poly.entity_id
_entity_poly.type
_entity_poly.pdbx_seq_one_letter_code
_entity_poly.pdbx_strand_id
1 'polypeptide(L)' 'MFLNTLRIKKLKAVVVPLHSALNRVLAEDIIARENLPRFDRSAVDGYAVRAEDTFEASQF' A
#
# COMPACT_ATOMS: atom_id res chain seq x y z
N MET A 1 33.00 -15.66 -12.14
CA MET A 1 33.60 -15.37 -13.46
C MET A 1 32.59 -15.35 -14.62
N PHE A 2 31.50 -16.13 -14.63
CA PHE A 2 30.59 -16.23 -15.79
C PHE A 2 29.64 -15.02 -16.00
N LEU A 3 29.21 -14.34 -14.94
CA LEU A 3 28.29 -13.18 -15.07
C LEU A 3 28.97 -11.90 -15.59
N ASN A 4 30.30 -11.77 -15.43
CA ASN A 4 31.04 -10.58 -15.86
C ASN A 4 31.18 -10.47 -17.39
N THR A 5 30.94 -11.54 -18.14
CA THR A 5 31.03 -11.55 -19.62
C THR A 5 29.69 -11.27 -20.30
N LEU A 6 28.58 -11.27 -19.54
CA LEU A 6 27.25 -10.98 -20.06
C LEU A 6 27.07 -9.45 -20.18
N ARG A 7 27.06 -8.95 -21.42
CA ARG A 7 26.59 -7.58 -21.72
C ARG A 7 25.06 -7.54 -21.62
N ILE A 8 24.55 -7.47 -20.39
CA ILE A 8 23.12 -7.38 -20.13
C ILE A 8 22.64 -5.96 -20.49
N LYS A 9 21.86 -5.87 -21.56
CA LYS A 9 21.18 -4.63 -21.96
C LYS A 9 19.86 -4.55 -21.22
N LYS A 10 19.58 -3.40 -20.58
CA LYS A 10 18.27 -3.14 -19.96
C LYS A 10 17.17 -3.29 -21.02
N LEU A 11 16.20 -4.14 -20.76
CA LEU A 11 15.03 -4.30 -21.62
C LEU A 11 14.18 -3.03 -21.59
N LYS A 12 13.45 -2.75 -22.67
CA LYS A 12 12.51 -1.64 -22.70
C LYS A 12 11.30 -1.97 -21.83
N ALA A 13 10.84 -0.99 -21.05
CA ALA A 13 9.58 -1.09 -20.32
C ALA A 13 8.39 -1.04 -21.29
N VAL A 14 7.30 -1.70 -20.91
CA VAL A 14 6.03 -1.66 -21.63
C VAL A 14 4.90 -1.39 -20.64
N VAL A 15 3.95 -0.56 -21.05
CA VAL A 15 2.71 -0.34 -20.30
C VAL A 15 1.68 -1.35 -20.79
N VAL A 16 1.11 -2.11 -19.86
CA VAL A 16 0.06 -3.09 -20.15
C VAL A 16 -1.14 -2.85 -19.23
N PRO A 17 -2.35 -3.27 -19.63
CA PRO A 17 -3.49 -3.27 -18.73
C PRO A 17 -3.24 -4.13 -17.49
N LEU A 18 -3.85 -3.77 -16.35
CA LEU A 18 -3.64 -4.45 -15.06
C LEU A 18 -3.95 -5.95 -15.11
N HIS A 19 -5.02 -6.34 -15.81
CA HIS A 19 -5.42 -7.74 -15.96
C HIS A 19 -4.40 -8.59 -16.76
N SER A 20 -3.48 -7.96 -17.49
CA SER A 20 -2.40 -8.62 -18.22
C SER A 20 -1.03 -8.52 -17.54
N ALA A 21 -0.99 -7.97 -16.32
CA ALA A 21 0.25 -7.70 -15.58
C ALA A 21 0.72 -8.89 -14.72
N LEU A 22 -0.12 -9.89 -14.48
CA LEU A 22 0.24 -11.08 -13.71
C LEU A 22 1.49 -11.75 -14.30
N ASN A 23 2.42 -12.15 -13.42
CA ASN A 23 3.72 -12.74 -13.76
C ASN A 23 4.70 -11.83 -14.54
N ARG A 24 4.46 -10.52 -14.63
CA ARG A 24 5.46 -9.55 -15.12
C ARG A 24 6.30 -8.99 -13.98
N VAL A 25 7.44 -8.40 -14.32
CA VAL A 25 8.32 -7.68 -13.39
C VAL A 25 8.08 -6.18 -13.55
N LEU A 26 7.96 -5.45 -12.43
CA LEU A 26 7.84 -4.00 -12.44
C LEU A 26 9.10 -3.36 -13.05
N ALA A 27 8.88 -2.35 -13.89
CA ALA A 27 9.98 -1.61 -14.52
C ALA A 27 10.58 -0.53 -13.59
N GLU A 28 9.79 -0.07 -12.62
CA GLU A 28 10.08 0.97 -11.65
C GLU A 28 9.21 0.78 -10.39
N ASP A 29 9.55 1.47 -9.31
CA ASP A 29 8.80 1.42 -8.06
C ASP A 29 7.40 2.04 -8.21
N ILE A 30 6.41 1.44 -7.55
CA ILE A 30 5.04 1.97 -7.51
C ILE A 30 4.82 2.64 -6.15
N ILE A 31 4.67 3.95 -6.16
CA ILE A 31 4.46 4.76 -4.95
C ILE A 31 2.98 5.14 -4.87
N ALA A 32 2.35 4.89 -3.71
CA ALA A 32 0.98 5.32 -3.45
C ALA A 32 0.90 6.85 -3.50
N ARG A 33 -0.05 7.38 -4.27
CA ARG A 33 -0.23 8.83 -4.41
C ARG A 33 -1.02 9.42 -3.25
N GLU A 34 -1.75 8.59 -2.50
CA GLU A 34 -2.73 9.01 -1.52
C GLU A 34 -2.82 7.96 -0.39
N ASN A 35 -3.19 8.41 0.81
CA ASN A 35 -3.47 7.53 1.94
C ASN A 35 -4.78 6.77 1.71
N LEU A 36 -4.81 5.50 2.14
CA LEU A 36 -6.02 4.68 2.16
C LEU A 36 -6.14 3.99 3.53
N PRO A 37 -7.18 4.30 4.34
CA PRO A 37 -8.27 5.24 4.05
C PRO A 37 -7.81 6.70 3.98
N ARG A 38 -8.58 7.54 3.28
CA ARG A 38 -8.25 8.97 3.10
C ARG A 38 -8.45 9.81 4.36
N PHE A 39 -9.18 9.27 5.34
CA PHE A 39 -9.56 9.95 6.57
C PHE A 39 -9.87 8.91 7.66
N ASP A 40 -9.94 9.36 8.91
CA ASP A 40 -10.25 8.52 10.06
C ASP A 40 -11.66 7.94 9.94
N ARG A 41 -11.76 6.62 10.05
CA ARG A 41 -13.03 5.90 9.95
C ARG A 41 -13.19 4.95 11.13
N SER A 42 -14.42 4.77 11.59
CA SER A 42 -14.71 3.72 12.55
C SER A 42 -14.49 2.35 11.91
N ALA A 43 -13.88 1.44 12.68
CA ALA A 43 -13.74 0.04 12.29
C ALA A 43 -15.00 -0.79 12.58
N VAL A 44 -15.92 -0.25 13.41
CA VAL A 44 -17.13 -0.93 13.88
C VAL A 44 -18.31 0.04 13.95
N ASP A 45 -19.50 -0.51 14.18
CA ASP A 45 -20.67 0.29 14.55
C ASP A 45 -20.61 0.66 16.04
N GLY A 46 -20.97 1.90 16.38
CA GLY A 46 -20.91 2.39 17.76
C GLY A 46 -21.11 3.90 17.86
N TYR A 47 -20.66 4.48 18.97
CA TYR A 47 -20.72 5.92 19.22
C TYR A 47 -19.31 6.52 19.27
N ALA A 48 -19.12 7.65 18.59
CA ALA A 48 -17.88 8.41 18.69
C ALA A 48 -17.86 9.17 20.02
N VAL A 49 -16.81 8.97 20.81
CA VAL A 49 -16.58 9.64 22.10
C VAL A 49 -15.17 10.20 22.14
N ARG A 50 -14.94 11.23 22.96
CA ARG A 50 -13.58 11.65 23.32
C ARG A 50 -13.08 10.65 24.36
N ALA A 51 -11.92 10.03 24.11
CA ALA A 51 -11.43 8.96 24.98
C ALA A 51 -11.28 9.44 26.44
N GLU A 52 -10.79 10.67 26.65
CA GLU A 52 -10.58 11.26 27.98
C GLU A 52 -11.85 11.43 28.80
N ASP A 53 -13.00 11.67 28.16
CA ASP A 53 -14.29 11.82 28.85
C ASP A 53 -14.75 10.48 29.47
N THR A 54 -14.09 9.37 29.13
CA THR A 54 -14.42 8.01 29.60
C THR A 54 -13.47 7.45 30.67
N PHE A 55 -12.42 8.16 31.06
CA PHE A 55 -11.38 7.60 31.94
C PHE A 55 -11.86 7.27 33.35
N GLU A 56 -12.75 8.10 33.91
CA GLU A 56 -13.33 7.89 35.25
C GLU A 56 -14.65 7.09 35.20
N ALA A 57 -14.99 6.52 34.04
CA ALA A 57 -16.19 5.70 33.91
C ALA A 57 -16.06 4.45 34.79
N SER A 58 -16.99 4.31 35.73
CA SER A 58 -17.07 3.24 36.71
C SER A 58 -18.37 2.47 36.51
N GLN A 59 -18.41 1.20 36.91
CA GLN A 59 -19.64 0.40 36.88
C GLN A 59 -20.69 0.90 37.90
N PHE A 60 -20.24 1.62 38.93
CA PHE A 60 -21.03 2.12 40.05
C PHE A 60 -21.09 3.64 40.07
#